data_AF-A0A0C5VP08-F1
#
_entry.id   AF-A0A0C5VP08-F1
#
_cell.length_a   1.000
_cell.length_b   1.000
_cell.length_c   1.000
_cell.angle_alpha   90.00
_cell.angle_beta   90.00
_cell.angle_gamma   90.00
#
_symmetry.space_group_name_H-M   'P 1'
#
loop_
_entity.id
_entity.type
_entity.pdbx_description
1 polymer ?
#
loop_
_entity_poly.entity_id
_entity_poly.type
_entity_poly.pdbx_seq_one_letter_code
_entity_poly.pdbx_strand_id
1 'polypeptide(L)'
;MPTRQTFSQKLSQLKQQAFATDYPMWRKMTSTVFLSLACIVVVGTAWYLYLATDGLECQKGFFLLSLPWLIAELMVIAYMFYYSIPRVIRASLEVIIGCSNIWFGLFIFSLKACGA
;
A
#
# COMPACT_ATOMS: atom_id res chain seq x y z
N MET A 1 43.79 10.09 -8.75
CA MET A 1 42.37 9.86 -9.09
C MET A 1 41.96 8.41 -8.78
N PRO A 2 41.61 8.03 -7.52
CA PRO A 2 41.18 6.67 -7.18
C PRO A 2 39.66 6.52 -6.87
N THR A 3 38.89 7.60 -6.88
CA THR A 3 37.50 7.65 -6.39
C THR A 3 36.45 7.06 -7.34
N ARG A 4 36.76 6.85 -8.62
CA ARG A 4 35.77 6.40 -9.62
C ARG A 4 35.55 4.88 -9.62
N GLN A 5 36.58 4.08 -9.34
CA GLN A 5 36.47 2.62 -9.33
C GLN A 5 35.75 2.11 -8.07
N THR A 6 36.00 2.72 -6.91
CA THR A 6 35.30 2.40 -5.66
C THR A 6 33.81 2.71 -5.75
N PHE A 7 33.43 3.85 -6.34
CA PHE A 7 32.02 4.20 -6.55
C PHE A 7 31.31 3.19 -7.48
N SER A 8 31.92 2.80 -8.60
CA SER A 8 31.34 1.82 -9.53
C SER A 8 31.13 0.45 -8.89
N GLN A 9 32.11 -0.03 -8.10
CA GLN A 9 31.99 -1.30 -7.38
C GLN A 9 30.95 -1.24 -6.24
N LYS A 10 30.84 -0.12 -5.52
CA LYS A 10 29.78 0.06 -4.53
C LYS A 10 28.40 0.13 -5.19
N LEU A 11 28.29 0.80 -6.33
CA LEU A 11 27.04 0.88 -7.09
C LEU A 11 26.58 -0.49 -7.61
N SER A 12 27.52 -1.31 -8.11
CA SER A 12 27.18 -2.67 -8.58
C SER A 12 26.77 -3.59 -7.44
N GLN A 13 27.40 -3.51 -6.27
CA GLN A 13 26.98 -4.22 -5.06
C GLN A 13 25.59 -3.79 -4.57
N LEU A 14 25.32 -2.47 -4.52
CA LEU A 14 23.99 -1.96 -4.16
C LEU A 14 22.93 -2.41 -5.16
N LYS A 15 23.25 -2.40 -6.46
CA LYS A 15 22.36 -2.90 -7.51
C LYS A 15 22.06 -4.40 -7.31
N GLN A 16 23.07 -5.22 -7.05
CA GLN A 16 22.88 -6.65 -6.79
C GLN A 16 22.04 -6.90 -5.54
N GLN A 17 22.26 -6.15 -4.45
CA GLN A 17 21.44 -6.23 -3.24
C GLN A 17 20.00 -5.74 -3.44
N ALA A 18 19.80 -4.73 -4.30
CA ALA A 18 18.49 -4.18 -4.66
C ALA A 18 17.66 -5.18 -5.48
N PHE A 19 18.30 -5.95 -6.36
CA PHE A 19 17.67 -7.02 -7.13
C PHE A 19 17.67 -8.38 -6.43
N ALA A 20 18.28 -8.49 -5.25
CA ALA A 20 18.26 -9.72 -4.47
C ALA A 20 16.82 -10.07 -4.08
N THR A 21 16.47 -11.34 -4.30
CA THR A 21 15.18 -11.95 -3.96
C THR A 21 15.15 -12.55 -2.56
N ASP A 22 16.31 -12.64 -1.90
CA ASP A 22 16.44 -13.12 -0.53
C ASP A 22 15.89 -12.10 0.48
N TYR A 23 14.79 -12.51 1.12
CA TYR A 23 14.10 -11.73 2.11
C TYR A 23 13.65 -12.64 3.26
N PRO A 24 13.99 -12.31 4.52
CA PRO A 24 13.65 -13.16 5.66
C PRO A 24 12.12 -13.27 5.79
N MET A 25 11.64 -14.49 5.96
CA MET A 25 10.21 -14.82 5.96
C MET A 25 9.41 -14.02 7.00
N TRP A 26 9.98 -13.81 8.19
CA TRP A 26 9.37 -12.98 9.24
C TRP A 26 9.08 -11.55 8.81
N ARG A 27 10.00 -10.90 8.08
CA ARG A 27 9.75 -9.54 7.59
C ARG A 27 8.68 -9.50 6.49
N LYS A 28 8.59 -10.55 5.65
CA LYS A 28 7.50 -10.68 4.68
C LYS A 28 6.16 -10.75 5.42
N MET A 29 6.08 -11.60 6.45
CA MET A 29 4.87 -11.80 7.23
C MET A 29 4.44 -10.53 7.97
N THR A 30 5.35 -9.84 8.65
CA THR A 30 5.01 -8.59 9.37
C THR A 30 4.58 -7.48 8.43
N SER A 31 5.26 -7.31 7.30
CA SER A 31 4.91 -6.31 6.29
C SER A 31 3.52 -6.59 5.72
N THR A 32 3.28 -7.84 5.29
CA THR A 32 2.00 -8.28 4.75
C THR A 32 0.84 -8.09 5.73
N VAL A 33 1.00 -8.52 6.98
CA VAL A 33 -0.04 -8.38 8.02
C VAL A 33 -0.31 -6.92 8.36
N PHE A 34 0.74 -6.10 8.49
CA PHE A 34 0.58 -4.68 8.78
C PHE A 34 -0.14 -3.95 7.64
N LEU A 35 0.27 -4.18 6.40
CA LEU A 35 -0.36 -3.58 5.22
C LEU A 35 -1.80 -4.01 5.06
N SER A 36 -2.11 -5.31 5.17
CA SER A 36 -3.47 -5.80 5.03
C SER A 36 -4.40 -5.25 6.11
N LEU A 37 -3.94 -5.18 7.37
CA LEU A 37 -4.70 -4.55 8.45
C LEU A 37 -4.93 -3.07 8.18
N ALA A 38 -3.91 -2.34 7.71
CA ALA A 38 -4.05 -0.93 7.38
C ALA A 38 -5.12 -0.69 6.30
N CYS A 39 -5.10 -1.49 5.21
CA CYS A 39 -6.12 -1.43 4.15
C CYS A 39 -7.53 -1.67 4.70
N ILE A 40 -7.71 -2.72 5.51
CA ILE A 40 -9.00 -3.08 6.08
C ILE A 40 -9.51 -2.00 7.04
N VAL A 41 -8.64 -1.45 7.89
CA VAL A 41 -9.01 -0.39 8.83
C VAL A 41 -9.46 0.87 8.09
N VAL A 42 -8.72 1.30 7.07
CA VAL A 42 -9.03 2.53 6.31
C VAL A 42 -10.36 2.39 5.55
N VAL A 43 -10.59 1.25 4.90
CA VAL A 43 -11.87 1.02 4.21
C VAL A 43 -13.00 0.80 5.22
N GLY A 44 -12.73 0.11 6.33
CA GLY A 44 -13.69 -0.11 7.41
C GLY A 44 -14.14 1.19 8.07
N THR A 45 -13.24 2.14 8.31
CA THR A 45 -13.60 3.46 8.84
C THR A 45 -14.40 4.27 7.83
N ALA A 46 -14.11 4.17 6.54
CA ALA A 46 -14.92 4.77 5.48
C ALA A 46 -16.37 4.28 5.53
N TRP A 47 -16.55 2.96 5.56
CA TRP A 47 -17.86 2.32 5.62
C TRP A 47 -18.60 2.62 6.93
N TYR A 48 -17.89 2.65 8.05
CA TYR A 48 -18.45 3.06 9.33
C TYR A 48 -18.98 4.50 9.27
N LEU A 49 -18.21 5.43 8.68
CA LEU A 49 -18.63 6.82 8.53
C LEU A 49 -19.87 6.94 7.64
N TYR A 50 -19.92 6.19 6.53
CA TYR A 50 -21.08 6.13 5.64
C TYR A 50 -22.35 5.63 6.36
N LEU A 51 -22.23 4.61 7.20
CA LEU A 51 -23.36 4.05 7.96
C LEU A 51 -23.78 4.92 9.15
N ALA A 52 -22.84 5.68 9.74
CA ALA A 52 -23.10 6.50 10.92
C ALA A 52 -23.62 7.91 10.59
N THR A 53 -23.46 8.37 9.34
CA THR A 53 -23.81 9.75 8.94
C THR A 53 -24.91 9.74 7.87
N ASP A 54 -26.10 10.18 8.26
CA ASP A 54 -27.19 10.44 7.31
C ASP A 54 -26.84 11.66 6.45
N GLY A 55 -26.63 11.48 5.14
CA GLY A 55 -26.27 12.57 4.21
C GLY A 55 -25.07 12.29 3.29
N LEU A 56 -24.46 11.11 3.38
CA LEU A 56 -23.38 10.68 2.48
C LEU A 56 -23.87 9.89 1.25
N GLU A 57 -25.19 9.81 1.03
CA GLU A 57 -25.84 9.08 -0.07
C GLU A 57 -25.33 9.49 -1.47
N CYS A 58 -25.01 10.76 -1.69
CA CYS A 58 -24.47 11.26 -2.97
C CYS A 58 -23.07 10.68 -3.28
N GLN A 59 -22.32 10.26 -2.26
CA GLN A 59 -20.97 9.71 -2.38
C GLN A 59 -20.97 8.17 -2.38
N LYS A 60 -22.15 7.53 -2.42
CA LYS A 60 -22.30 6.06 -2.40
C LYS A 60 -21.46 5.35 -3.46
N GLY A 61 -21.28 5.96 -4.63
CA GLY A 61 -20.42 5.43 -5.69
C GLY A 61 -18.96 5.24 -5.26
N PHE A 62 -18.40 6.19 -4.51
CA PHE A 62 -17.03 6.10 -3.99
C PHE A 62 -16.89 4.99 -2.94
N PHE A 63 -17.87 4.85 -2.04
CA PHE A 63 -17.89 3.74 -1.08
C PHE A 63 -18.03 2.39 -1.76
N LEU A 64 -18.83 2.29 -2.83
CA LEU A 64 -18.99 1.05 -3.57
C LEU A 64 -17.72 0.69 -4.37
N LEU A 65 -16.99 1.69 -4.90
CA LEU A 65 -15.69 1.51 -5.55
C LEU A 65 -14.57 1.13 -4.56
N SER A 66 -14.69 1.48 -3.28
CA SER A 66 -13.70 1.12 -2.25
C SER A 66 -13.60 -0.39 -2.00
N LEU A 67 -14.67 -1.15 -2.25
CA LEU A 67 -14.67 -2.61 -2.10
C LEU A 67 -13.79 -3.33 -3.14
N PRO A 68 -13.98 -3.16 -4.47
CA PRO A 68 -13.09 -3.75 -5.45
C PRO A 68 -11.67 -3.20 -5.32
N TRP A 69 -11.50 -1.94 -4.87
CA TRP A 69 -10.19 -1.39 -4.53
C TRP A 69 -9.49 -2.19 -3.42
N LEU A 70 -10.18 -2.43 -2.30
CA LEU A 70 -9.66 -3.25 -1.19
C LEU A 70 -9.28 -4.65 -1.66
N ILE A 71 -10.14 -5.28 -2.47
CA ILE A 71 -9.86 -6.61 -3.04
C ILE A 71 -8.59 -6.58 -3.89
N ALA A 72 -8.42 -5.56 -4.73
CA ALA A 72 -7.22 -5.40 -5.55
C ALA A 72 -5.96 -5.24 -4.70
N GLU A 73 -5.98 -4.42 -3.66
CA GLU A 73 -4.85 -4.23 -2.73
C GLU A 73 -4.49 -5.55 -2.02
N LEU A 74 -5.49 -6.27 -1.49
CA LEU A 74 -5.27 -7.56 -0.84
C LEU A 74 -4.71 -8.61 -1.82
N MET A 75 -5.16 -8.62 -3.07
CA MET A 75 -4.59 -9.50 -4.10
C MET A 75 -3.11 -9.18 -4.38
N VAL A 76 -2.74 -7.90 -4.46
CA VAL A 76 -1.33 -7.50 -4.65
C VAL A 76 -0.49 -7.90 -3.43
N ILE A 77 -1.00 -7.71 -2.23
CA ILE A 77 -0.32 -8.12 -0.99
C ILE A 77 -0.12 -9.64 -0.94
N ALA A 78 -1.16 -10.42 -1.30
CA ALA A 78 -1.08 -11.87 -1.37
C ALA A 78 -0.09 -12.34 -2.45
N TYR A 79 -0.08 -11.69 -3.61
CA TYR A 79 0.89 -11.95 -4.68
C TYR A 79 2.33 -11.68 -4.21
N MET A 80 2.55 -10.56 -3.52
CA MET A 80 3.85 -10.27 -2.90
C MET A 80 4.23 -11.30 -1.85
N PHE A 81 3.28 -11.87 -1.11
CA PHE A 81 3.59 -12.90 -0.10
C PHE A 81 4.00 -14.22 -0.75
N TYR A 82 3.25 -14.67 -1.76
CA TYR A 82 3.46 -15.97 -2.40
C TYR A 82 4.65 -15.99 -3.38
N TYR A 83 4.85 -14.93 -4.16
CA TYR A 83 5.90 -14.88 -5.18
C TYR A 83 7.17 -14.16 -4.70
N SER A 84 8.33 -14.68 -5.12
CA SER A 84 9.65 -14.12 -4.84
C SER A 84 10.01 -12.98 -5.79
N ILE A 85 9.49 -11.78 -5.50
CA ILE A 85 9.72 -10.55 -6.27
C ILE A 85 11.04 -9.87 -5.80
N PRO A 86 11.81 -9.20 -6.69
CA PRO A 86 12.97 -8.38 -6.31
C PRO A 86 12.64 -7.33 -5.24
N ARG A 87 13.61 -7.08 -4.33
CA ARG A 87 13.41 -6.22 -3.16
C ARG A 87 12.95 -4.80 -3.51
N VAL A 88 13.49 -4.19 -4.55
CA VAL A 88 13.07 -2.84 -4.98
C VAL A 88 11.60 -2.80 -5.36
N ILE A 89 11.15 -3.76 -6.17
CA ILE A 89 9.76 -3.80 -6.65
C ILE A 89 8.81 -4.00 -5.48
N ARG A 90 9.13 -4.92 -4.56
CA ARG A 90 8.36 -5.10 -3.33
C ARG A 90 8.27 -3.80 -2.54
N ALA A 91 9.40 -3.15 -2.26
CA ALA A 91 9.41 -1.90 -1.49
C ALA A 91 8.59 -0.79 -2.18
N SER A 92 8.67 -0.68 -3.51
CA SER A 92 7.85 0.27 -4.27
C SER A 92 6.36 -0.05 -4.16
N LEU A 93 5.96 -1.31 -4.25
CA LEU A 93 4.56 -1.72 -4.10
C LEU A 93 4.02 -1.43 -2.69
N GLU A 94 4.81 -1.74 -1.65
CA GLU A 94 4.45 -1.44 -0.25
C GLU A 94 4.25 0.07 -0.04
N VAL A 95 5.13 0.91 -0.60
CA VAL A 95 5.00 2.37 -0.53
C VAL A 95 3.77 2.86 -1.30
N ILE A 96 3.51 2.33 -2.50
CA ILE A 96 2.34 2.71 -3.30
C ILE A 96 1.06 2.39 -2.54
N ILE A 97 0.92 1.17 -2.01
CA ILE A 97 -0.25 0.76 -1.21
C ILE A 97 -0.41 1.66 0.02
N GLY A 98 0.68 1.96 0.72
CA GLY A 98 0.65 2.87 1.87
C GLY A 98 0.21 4.29 1.49
N CYS A 99 0.79 4.87 0.44
CA CYS A 99 0.42 6.21 -0.05
C CYS A 99 -1.03 6.26 -0.54
N SER A 100 -1.50 5.22 -1.24
CA SER A 100 -2.88 5.11 -1.69
C SER A 100 -3.86 5.08 -0.53
N ASN A 101 -3.57 4.31 0.52
CA ASN A 101 -4.42 4.25 1.72
C ASN A 101 -4.42 5.57 2.50
N ILE A 102 -3.28 6.24 2.62
CA ILE A 102 -3.21 7.59 3.21
C ILE A 102 -4.05 8.57 2.39
N TRP A 103 -3.92 8.55 1.06
CA TRP A 103 -4.67 9.43 0.18
C TRP A 103 -6.18 9.18 0.28
N PHE A 104 -6.62 7.92 0.32
CA PHE A 104 -8.01 7.57 0.52
C PHE A 104 -8.53 7.97 1.90
N GLY A 105 -7.72 7.80 2.96
CA GLY A 105 -8.03 8.29 4.30
C GLY A 105 -8.26 9.81 4.32
N LEU A 106 -7.35 10.58 3.71
CA LEU A 106 -7.50 12.04 3.57
C LEU A 106 -8.72 12.43 2.74
N PHE A 107 -9.04 11.66 1.70
CA PHE A 107 -10.25 11.86 0.90
C PHE A 107 -11.51 11.73 1.75
N ILE A 108 -11.61 10.69 2.59
CA ILE A 108 -12.75 10.49 3.52
C ILE A 108 -12.91 11.69 4.45
N PHE A 109 -11.83 12.18 5.05
CA PHE A 109 -11.88 13.36 5.93
C PHE A 109 -12.26 14.65 5.19
N SER A 110 -12.03 14.71 3.87
CA SER A 110 -12.41 15.84 3.04
C SER A 110 -13.87 15.76 2.55
N LEU A 111 -14.58 14.65 2.78
CA LEU A 111 -15.98 14.51 2.38
C LEU A 111 -16.86 15.43 3.22
N LYS A 112 -17.67 16.23 2.54
CA LYS A 112 -18.76 17.01 3.15
C LYS A 112 -20.07 16.25 2.96
N ALA A 113 -20.96 16.32 3.95
CA ALA A 113 -22.31 15.81 3.82
C ALA A 113 -23.03 16.52 2.66
N CYS A 114 -23.73 15.75 1.82
CA CYS A 114 -24.55 16.32 0.76
C CYS A 114 -25.88 16.77 1.38
N GLY A 115 -26.09 18.09 1.38
CA GLY A 115 -27.26 18.72 2.01
C GLY A 115 -26.95 19.78 3.06
N ALA A 116 -25.69 20.23 3.16
CA ALA A 116 -25.34 21.49 3.80
C ALA A 116 -25.35 22.65 2.80
#